data_AF-A0A2E3W3T7-F1
#
_entry.id   AF-A0A2E3W3T7-F1
#
_cell.length_a   1.000
_cell.length_b   1.000
_cell.length_c   1.000
_cell.angle_alpha   90.00
_cell.angle_beta   90.00
_cell.angle_gamma   90.00
#
_symmetry.space_group_name_H-M   'P 1'
#
loop_
_entity.id
_entity.type
_entity.pdbx_description
1 polymer ?
#
loop_
_entity_poly.entity_id
_entity_poly.type
_entity_poly.pdbx_seq_one_letter_code
_entity_poly.pdbx_strand_id
1 'polypeptide(L)'
;MALEPDAEEAEMETTIIEFENALITGTYVNLKDQLVKDALLENGYICGGRYEGVTFENVVFIGSEIQATTFKDCSFVGCKFINCNFHFSKFETCNFVACTIDSCNFCITNSLSSNYLSCSLTNSGFTECKFESATVLDSNLDLKAQELMSEHNNKVEKCFGQFSEEQIAA
;
A
#
# COMPACT_ATOMS: atom_id res chain seq x y z
N MET A 1 -41.86 -10.34 -28.72
CA MET A 1 -41.32 -11.56 -28.09
C MET A 1 -39.89 -11.68 -28.56
N ALA A 2 -38.84 -11.42 -27.79
CA ALA A 2 -38.66 -10.90 -26.45
C ALA A 2 -37.55 -9.84 -26.55
N LEU A 3 -37.67 -8.73 -25.80
CA LEU A 3 -36.54 -7.84 -25.54
C LEU A 3 -35.74 -8.52 -24.42
N GLU A 4 -34.45 -8.73 -24.65
CA GLU A 4 -33.53 -9.17 -23.59
C GLU A 4 -33.50 -8.09 -22.50
N PRO A 5 -33.46 -8.44 -21.21
CA PRO A 5 -33.23 -7.44 -20.18
C PRO A 5 -31.77 -7.00 -20.27
N ASP A 6 -31.57 -5.72 -20.58
CA ASP A 6 -30.28 -5.05 -20.43
C ASP A 6 -29.76 -5.33 -19.02
N ALA A 7 -28.58 -5.95 -18.95
CA ALA A 7 -27.84 -6.08 -17.72
C ALA A 7 -27.50 -4.67 -17.26
N GLU A 8 -28.25 -4.18 -16.28
CA GLU A 8 -27.97 -2.97 -15.54
C GLU A 8 -26.65 -3.23 -14.80
N GLU A 9 -25.53 -2.93 -15.45
CA GLU A 9 -24.23 -2.78 -14.79
C GLU A 9 -24.43 -1.74 -13.70
N ALA A 10 -24.51 -2.21 -12.45
CA ALA A 10 -24.53 -1.36 -11.29
C ALA A 10 -23.21 -0.59 -11.28
N GLU A 11 -23.22 0.63 -11.83
CA GLU A 11 -22.19 1.62 -11.61
C GLU A 11 -22.11 1.81 -10.09
N MET A 12 -21.07 1.23 -9.46
CA MET A 12 -20.77 1.49 -8.07
C MET A 12 -20.44 2.99 -7.97
N GLU A 13 -21.41 3.76 -7.49
CA GLU A 13 -21.24 5.18 -7.15
C GLU A 13 -20.14 5.31 -6.11
N THR A 14 -18.94 5.49 -6.63
CA THR A 14 -17.73 5.64 -5.85
C THR A 14 -17.79 7.02 -5.24
N THR A 15 -18.12 7.09 -3.94
CA THR A 15 -18.17 8.37 -3.22
C THR A 15 -16.77 8.93 -3.12
N ILE A 16 -16.53 10.06 -3.78
CA ILE A 16 -15.26 10.79 -3.73
C ILE A 16 -15.25 11.59 -2.43
N ILE A 17 -14.30 11.29 -1.53
CA ILE A 17 -14.09 12.07 -0.32
C ILE A 17 -13.06 13.18 -0.62
N GLU A 18 -13.54 14.36 -1.00
CA GLU A 18 -12.71 15.57 -1.13
C GLU A 18 -12.67 16.31 0.22
N PHE A 19 -11.52 16.22 0.90
CA PHE A 19 -11.10 17.08 2.02
C PHE A 19 -12.11 17.35 3.15
N GLU A 20 -12.13 16.45 4.13
CA GLU A 20 -11.94 16.78 5.55
C GLU A 20 -11.20 15.58 6.16
N ASN A 21 -10.18 15.83 6.99
CA ASN A 21 -9.31 14.84 7.66
C ASN A 21 -10.02 13.72 8.45
N ALA A 22 -11.35 13.60 8.41
CA ALA A 22 -12.15 12.95 9.43
C ALA A 22 -12.66 11.53 9.11
N LEU A 23 -12.63 11.06 7.86
CA LEU A 23 -13.26 9.75 7.53
C LEU A 23 -12.29 8.57 7.40
N ILE A 24 -11.01 8.83 7.14
CA ILE A 24 -9.99 7.78 6.98
C ILE A 24 -8.90 7.81 8.04
N THR A 25 -9.01 8.74 9.00
CA THR A 25 -8.10 8.82 10.15
C THR A 25 -8.92 8.72 11.43
N GLY A 26 -8.32 8.14 12.45
CA GLY A 26 -8.94 7.85 13.74
C GLY A 26 -8.54 6.47 14.25
N THR A 27 -9.15 6.09 15.37
CA THR A 27 -9.01 4.75 15.94
C THR A 27 -10.23 3.90 15.57
N TYR A 28 -10.01 2.65 15.17
CA TYR A 28 -11.07 1.69 14.85
C TYR A 28 -12.00 2.13 13.72
N VAL A 29 -11.48 2.96 12.80
CA VAL A 29 -12.22 3.37 11.59
C VAL A 29 -12.50 2.12 10.75
N ASN A 30 -13.76 1.93 10.36
CA ASN A 30 -14.17 0.92 9.41
C ASN A 30 -14.62 1.64 8.13
N LEU A 31 -13.90 1.39 7.04
CA LEU A 31 -14.22 1.97 5.74
C LEU A 31 -14.31 0.86 4.70
N LYS A 32 -15.35 0.92 3.86
CA LYS A 32 -15.60 -0.11 2.86
C LYS A 32 -16.03 0.47 1.52
N ASP A 33 -15.42 -0.03 0.45
CA ASP A 33 -15.79 0.25 -0.95
C ASP A 33 -15.85 1.77 -1.25
N GLN A 34 -14.84 2.52 -0.79
CA GLN A 34 -14.73 3.97 -0.97
C GLN A 34 -13.54 4.36 -1.84
N LEU A 35 -13.58 5.54 -2.45
CA LEU A 35 -12.44 6.17 -3.10
C LEU A 35 -11.97 7.39 -2.30
N VAL A 36 -10.70 7.35 -1.96
CA VAL A 36 -9.97 8.48 -1.39
C VAL A 36 -9.01 8.96 -2.46
N LYS A 37 -9.13 10.22 -2.87
CA LYS A 37 -8.36 10.76 -3.99
C LYS A 37 -7.72 12.10 -3.64
N ASP A 38 -6.52 12.33 -4.17
CA ASP A 38 -5.81 13.62 -4.18
C ASP A 38 -5.70 14.27 -2.79
N ALA A 39 -5.50 13.44 -1.76
CA ALA A 39 -5.46 13.87 -0.37
C ALA A 39 -4.02 13.95 0.18
N LEU A 40 -3.78 14.89 1.10
CA LEU A 40 -2.54 15.00 1.85
C LEU A 40 -2.82 14.79 3.34
N LEU A 41 -2.17 13.78 3.93
CA LEU A 41 -2.26 13.40 5.33
C LEU A 41 -0.90 13.58 5.99
N GLU A 42 -0.70 14.74 6.59
CA GLU A 42 0.45 15.03 7.43
C GLU A 42 0.17 14.64 8.87
N ASN A 43 1.02 13.79 9.44
CA ASN A 43 0.89 13.26 10.80
C ASN A 43 -0.49 12.64 11.06
N GLY A 44 -1.05 11.98 10.04
CA GLY A 44 -2.33 11.29 10.12
C GLY A 44 -2.25 10.14 11.13
N TYR A 45 -3.34 9.90 11.84
CA TYR A 45 -3.43 8.85 12.84
C TYR A 45 -4.44 7.79 12.38
N ILE A 46 -3.99 6.60 12.02
CA ILE A 46 -4.82 5.48 11.56
C ILE A 46 -4.47 4.27 12.43
N CYS A 47 -5.29 4.00 13.46
CA CYS A 47 -4.93 2.99 14.46
C CYS A 47 -6.05 1.98 14.69
N GLY A 48 -5.75 0.68 14.59
CA GLY A 48 -6.74 -0.37 14.86
C GLY A 48 -7.91 -0.44 13.86
N GLY A 49 -7.80 0.25 12.73
CA GLY A 49 -8.88 0.34 11.74
C GLY A 49 -8.98 -0.87 10.82
N ARG A 50 -10.06 -0.93 10.05
CA ARG A 50 -10.27 -1.87 8.95
C ARG A 50 -10.73 -1.14 7.69
N TYR A 51 -9.98 -1.30 6.62
CA TYR A 51 -10.27 -0.77 5.30
C TYR A 51 -10.45 -1.96 4.36
N GLU A 52 -11.62 -2.06 3.73
CA GLU A 52 -11.95 -3.19 2.85
C GLU A 52 -12.41 -2.68 1.48
N GLY A 53 -11.78 -3.10 0.38
CA GLY A 53 -12.18 -2.65 -0.95
C GLY A 53 -11.96 -1.15 -1.21
N VAL A 54 -11.18 -0.46 -0.36
CA VAL A 54 -10.95 0.98 -0.49
C VAL A 54 -9.87 1.25 -1.52
N THR A 55 -10.12 2.20 -2.41
CA THR A 55 -9.13 2.71 -3.36
C THR A 55 -8.58 4.05 -2.87
N PHE A 56 -7.26 4.15 -2.77
CA PHE A 56 -6.53 5.37 -2.51
C PHE A 56 -5.80 5.77 -3.80
N GLU A 57 -6.12 6.94 -4.35
CA GLU A 57 -5.52 7.46 -5.57
C GLU A 57 -4.80 8.78 -5.29
N ASN A 58 -3.50 8.86 -5.61
CA ASN A 58 -2.66 10.05 -5.42
C ASN A 58 -2.68 10.60 -3.99
N VAL A 59 -2.86 9.73 -2.99
CA VAL A 59 -2.86 10.12 -1.57
C VAL A 59 -1.43 10.16 -1.05
N VAL A 60 -1.09 11.23 -0.35
CA VAL A 60 0.24 11.44 0.24
C VAL A 60 0.12 11.35 1.76
N PHE A 61 0.77 10.36 2.35
CA PHE A 61 0.92 10.17 3.79
C PHE A 61 2.33 10.60 4.19
N ILE A 62 2.44 11.59 5.08
CA ILE A 62 3.72 12.09 5.59
C ILE A 62 3.70 11.98 7.11
N GLY A 63 4.68 11.32 7.72
CA GLY A 63 4.79 11.23 9.18
C GLY A 63 3.59 10.53 9.85
N SER A 64 2.80 9.78 9.07
CA SER A 64 1.54 9.21 9.57
C SER A 64 1.78 7.92 10.35
N GLU A 65 1.01 7.75 11.42
CA GLU A 65 1.00 6.57 12.28
C GLU A 65 -0.13 5.65 11.84
N ILE A 66 0.21 4.57 11.15
CA ILE A 66 -0.71 3.58 10.57
C ILE A 66 -0.52 2.26 11.29
N GLN A 67 -1.01 2.17 12.53
CA GLN A 67 -0.70 1.07 13.43
C GLN A 67 -1.87 0.10 13.59
N ALA A 68 -1.57 -1.19 13.77
CA ALA A 68 -2.55 -2.24 14.07
C ALA A 68 -3.77 -2.24 13.12
N THR A 69 -3.59 -1.78 11.89
CA THR A 69 -4.69 -1.54 10.94
C THR A 69 -4.69 -2.63 9.89
N THR A 70 -5.88 -3.10 9.51
CA THR A 70 -6.04 -4.08 8.44
C THR A 70 -6.53 -3.38 7.18
N PHE A 71 -5.78 -3.52 6.09
CA PHE A 71 -6.19 -3.22 4.73
C PHE A 71 -6.44 -4.54 4.02
N LYS A 72 -7.65 -4.72 3.50
CA LYS A 72 -8.06 -5.93 2.82
C LYS A 72 -8.66 -5.59 1.46
N ASP A 73 -8.19 -6.24 0.40
CA ASP A 73 -8.69 -6.02 -0.96
C ASP A 73 -8.61 -4.53 -1.39
N CYS A 74 -7.69 -3.76 -0.79
CA CYS A 74 -7.52 -2.33 -1.07
C CYS A 74 -6.59 -2.09 -2.26
N SER A 75 -6.78 -0.95 -2.91
CA SER A 75 -5.90 -0.48 -4.00
C SER A 75 -5.25 0.85 -3.63
N PHE A 76 -3.95 0.97 -3.84
CA PHE A 76 -3.18 2.19 -3.69
C PHE A 76 -2.55 2.51 -5.05
N VAL A 77 -2.95 3.63 -5.64
CA VAL A 77 -2.51 4.05 -6.99
C VAL A 77 -1.86 5.41 -6.89
N GLY A 78 -0.60 5.53 -7.30
CA GLY A 78 0.14 6.79 -7.26
C GLY A 78 0.35 7.36 -5.85
N CYS A 79 0.11 6.56 -4.80
CA CYS A 79 0.20 7.01 -3.42
C CYS A 79 1.65 7.14 -2.96
N LYS A 80 1.88 8.02 -1.98
CA LYS A 80 3.19 8.22 -1.37
C LYS A 80 3.10 8.03 0.14
N PHE A 81 3.97 7.23 0.70
CA PHE A 81 4.15 7.03 2.12
C PHE A 81 5.57 7.47 2.46
N ILE A 82 5.69 8.52 3.28
CA ILE A 82 6.98 9.16 3.59
C ILE A 82 7.08 9.28 5.10
N ASN A 83 8.11 8.68 5.71
CA ASN A 83 8.30 8.68 7.16
C ASN A 83 7.09 8.12 7.93
N CYS A 84 6.38 7.15 7.36
CA CYS A 84 5.21 6.53 8.00
C CYS A 84 5.59 5.33 8.86
N ASN A 85 4.76 5.05 9.86
CA ASN A 85 4.92 3.91 10.73
C ASN A 85 3.74 2.93 10.56
N PHE A 86 4.05 1.71 10.16
CA PHE A 86 3.08 0.65 9.86
C PHE A 86 2.98 -0.43 10.95
N HIS A 87 3.52 -0.20 12.14
CA HIS A 87 3.61 -1.23 13.21
C HIS A 87 2.33 -2.06 13.38
N PHE A 88 2.47 -3.39 13.38
CA PHE A 88 1.36 -4.35 13.56
C PHE A 88 0.25 -4.32 12.50
N SER A 89 0.45 -3.61 11.39
CA SER A 89 -0.56 -3.55 10.34
C SER A 89 -0.57 -4.80 9.47
N LYS A 90 -1.66 -4.95 8.71
CA LYS A 90 -1.89 -6.09 7.81
C LYS A 90 -2.37 -5.59 6.46
N PHE A 91 -1.77 -6.12 5.42
CA PHE A 91 -2.20 -5.96 4.04
C PHE A 91 -2.57 -7.34 3.50
N GLU A 92 -3.84 -7.54 3.20
CA GLU A 92 -4.39 -8.79 2.69
C GLU A 92 -4.93 -8.53 1.29
N THR A 93 -4.37 -9.21 0.28
CA THR A 93 -4.84 -9.10 -1.11
C THR A 93 -4.88 -7.65 -1.64
N CYS A 94 -3.96 -6.80 -1.19
CA CYS A 94 -3.88 -5.40 -1.60
C CYS A 94 -3.07 -5.22 -2.89
N ASN A 95 -3.36 -4.15 -3.62
CA ASN A 95 -2.63 -3.76 -4.82
C ASN A 95 -1.98 -2.38 -4.64
N PHE A 96 -0.68 -2.30 -4.87
CA PHE A 96 0.07 -1.05 -4.92
C PHE A 96 0.57 -0.86 -6.35
N VAL A 97 0.22 0.27 -6.95
CA VAL A 97 0.59 0.62 -8.32
C VAL A 97 1.20 2.01 -8.33
N ALA A 98 2.39 2.15 -8.90
CA ALA A 98 3.10 3.43 -9.01
C ALA A 98 3.29 4.15 -7.66
N CYS A 99 3.40 3.40 -6.56
CA CYS A 99 3.48 3.97 -5.21
C CYS A 99 4.93 4.22 -4.79
N THR A 100 5.14 5.20 -3.92
CA THR A 100 6.41 5.45 -3.24
C THR A 100 6.27 5.13 -1.76
N ILE A 101 7.14 4.28 -1.24
CA ILE A 101 7.26 3.94 0.18
C ILE A 101 8.70 4.27 0.57
N ASP A 102 8.89 5.43 1.20
CA ASP A 102 10.20 5.94 1.57
C ASP A 102 10.30 6.19 3.07
N SER A 103 11.41 5.74 3.66
CA SER A 103 11.74 6.02 5.06
C SER A 103 10.66 5.54 6.05
N CYS A 104 9.96 4.46 5.70
CA CYS A 104 8.84 3.93 6.48
C CYS A 104 9.29 2.78 7.40
N ASN A 105 8.49 2.48 8.43
CA ASN A 105 8.78 1.39 9.36
C ASN A 105 7.66 0.33 9.34
N PHE A 106 8.00 -0.90 8.98
CA PHE A 106 7.08 -2.04 8.86
C PHE A 106 7.26 -3.08 9.99
N CYS A 107 7.62 -2.66 11.20
CA CYS A 107 7.82 -3.62 12.29
C CYS A 107 6.58 -4.50 12.55
N ILE A 108 6.76 -5.83 12.56
CA ILE A 108 5.68 -6.81 12.81
C ILE A 108 4.49 -6.59 11.85
N THR A 109 4.76 -6.13 10.63
CA THR A 109 3.73 -5.94 9.60
C THR A 109 3.63 -7.18 8.71
N ASN A 110 2.40 -7.55 8.34
CA ASN A 110 2.18 -8.66 7.42
C ASN A 110 1.59 -8.17 6.11
N SER A 111 2.11 -8.66 4.99
CA SER A 111 1.60 -8.43 3.64
C SER A 111 1.41 -9.78 2.95
N LEU A 112 0.17 -10.25 2.87
CA LEU A 112 -0.21 -11.53 2.30
C LEU A 112 -0.86 -11.33 0.94
N SER A 113 -0.39 -12.05 -0.07
CA SER A 113 -0.96 -12.08 -1.43
C SER A 113 -1.16 -10.69 -2.04
N SER A 114 -0.29 -9.73 -1.69
CA SER A 114 -0.37 -8.35 -2.16
C SER A 114 0.58 -8.09 -3.33
N ASN A 115 0.18 -7.19 -4.22
CA ASN A 115 0.91 -6.89 -5.45
C ASN A 115 1.54 -5.50 -5.38
N TYR A 116 2.77 -5.38 -5.89
CA TYR A 116 3.53 -4.13 -5.95
C TYR A 116 4.04 -3.96 -7.38
N LEU A 117 3.40 -3.08 -8.14
CA LEU A 117 3.73 -2.80 -9.54
C LEU A 117 4.29 -1.38 -9.68
N SER A 118 5.46 -1.26 -10.30
CA SER A 118 6.10 0.03 -10.55
C SER A 118 6.26 0.89 -9.29
N CYS A 119 6.49 0.24 -8.14
CA CYS A 119 6.62 0.91 -6.86
C CYS A 119 8.08 1.23 -6.54
N SER A 120 8.33 2.16 -5.63
CA SER A 120 9.65 2.38 -5.02
C SER A 120 9.57 2.09 -3.53
N LEU A 121 10.37 1.15 -3.03
CA LEU A 121 10.48 0.79 -1.63
C LEU A 121 11.92 1.04 -1.19
N THR A 122 12.15 2.18 -0.54
CA THR A 122 13.49 2.66 -0.19
C THR A 122 13.57 3.16 1.24
N ASN A 123 14.75 3.08 1.84
CA ASN A 123 15.09 3.62 3.15
C ASN A 123 14.20 3.09 4.29
N SER A 124 13.50 1.98 4.06
CA SER A 124 12.46 1.49 4.97
C SER A 124 12.97 0.35 5.86
N GLY A 125 12.40 0.22 7.05
CA GLY A 125 12.71 -0.82 8.03
C GLY A 125 11.68 -1.95 7.98
N PHE A 126 12.15 -3.20 8.05
CA PHE A 126 11.34 -4.41 7.83
C PHE A 126 11.50 -5.44 8.97
N THR A 127 11.59 -4.97 10.22
CA THR A 127 11.84 -5.84 11.39
C THR A 127 10.67 -6.76 11.69
N GLU A 128 10.91 -8.08 11.78
CA GLU A 128 9.88 -9.09 12.12
C GLU A 128 8.63 -9.06 11.23
N CYS A 129 8.74 -8.47 10.03
CA CYS A 129 7.64 -8.39 9.08
C CYS A 129 7.61 -9.63 8.20
N LYS A 130 6.45 -9.90 7.56
CA LYS A 130 6.29 -11.03 6.67
C LYS A 130 5.60 -10.61 5.39
N PHE A 131 6.26 -10.88 4.27
CA PHE A 131 5.67 -10.76 2.94
C PHE A 131 5.55 -12.18 2.40
N GLU A 132 4.33 -12.62 2.11
CA GLU A 132 4.08 -13.98 1.66
C GLU A 132 3.17 -14.00 0.45
N SER A 133 3.55 -14.78 -0.56
CA SER A 133 2.85 -14.85 -1.85
C SER A 133 2.66 -13.47 -2.50
N ALA A 134 3.54 -12.52 -2.20
CA ALA A 134 3.53 -11.19 -2.79
C ALA A 134 4.11 -11.24 -4.20
N THR A 135 3.57 -10.42 -5.10
CA THR A 135 4.16 -10.21 -6.42
C THR A 135 4.72 -8.80 -6.51
N VAL A 136 5.99 -8.67 -6.85
CA VAL A 136 6.67 -7.40 -7.05
C VAL A 136 7.19 -7.34 -8.48
N LEU A 137 6.75 -6.35 -9.24
CA LEU A 137 7.05 -6.22 -10.67
C LEU A 137 7.48 -4.78 -11.00
N ASP A 138 8.50 -4.65 -11.84
CA ASP A 138 8.96 -3.37 -12.40
C ASP A 138 9.24 -2.29 -11.34
N SER A 139 9.67 -2.70 -10.14
CA SER A 139 9.78 -1.84 -8.96
C SER A 139 11.23 -1.53 -8.57
N ASN A 140 11.45 -0.39 -7.93
CA ASN A 140 12.72 0.02 -7.35
C ASN A 140 12.79 -0.42 -5.88
N LEU A 141 13.70 -1.32 -5.55
CA LEU A 141 13.87 -1.88 -4.21
C LEU A 141 15.29 -1.62 -3.73
N ASP A 142 15.44 -1.07 -2.52
CA ASP A 142 16.75 -1.05 -1.85
C ASP A 142 17.17 -2.47 -1.39
N LEU A 143 18.40 -2.61 -0.90
CA LEU A 143 18.94 -3.91 -0.50
C LEU A 143 18.06 -4.63 0.54
N LYS A 144 17.53 -3.89 1.52
CA LYS A 144 16.72 -4.48 2.60
C LYS A 144 15.37 -4.96 2.07
N ALA A 145 14.74 -4.18 1.19
CA ALA A 145 13.50 -4.57 0.53
C ALA A 145 13.73 -5.78 -0.39
N GLN A 146 14.86 -5.84 -1.11
CA GLN A 146 15.21 -7.00 -1.93
C GLN A 146 15.39 -8.26 -1.09
N GLU A 147 16.12 -8.18 0.03
CA GLU A 147 16.32 -9.29 0.96
C GLU A 147 14.97 -9.83 1.45
N LEU A 148 14.11 -8.97 1.98
CA LEU A 148 12.77 -9.35 2.45
C LEU A 148 11.93 -10.03 1.36
N MET A 149 11.90 -9.44 0.16
CA MET A 149 11.06 -9.93 -0.94
C MET A 149 11.63 -11.19 -1.60
N SER A 150 12.91 -11.51 -1.38
CA SER A 150 13.49 -12.78 -1.84
C SER A 150 13.09 -13.96 -0.97
N GLU A 151 12.53 -13.69 0.22
CA GLU A 151 12.06 -14.70 1.15
C GLU A 151 10.60 -15.13 0.83
N HIS A 152 10.13 -16.21 1.47
CA HIS A 152 8.70 -16.49 1.65
C HIS A 152 7.81 -16.59 0.38
N ASN A 153 8.26 -17.33 -0.63
CA ASN A 153 7.46 -17.67 -1.83
C ASN A 153 6.89 -16.44 -2.57
N ASN A 154 7.63 -15.33 -2.53
CA ASN A 154 7.30 -14.12 -3.26
C ASN A 154 7.82 -14.21 -4.69
N LYS A 155 7.15 -13.50 -5.60
CA LYS A 155 7.52 -13.41 -7.01
C LYS A 155 8.08 -12.02 -7.27
N VAL A 156 9.39 -11.90 -7.52
CA VAL A 156 10.05 -10.63 -7.82
C VAL A 156 10.58 -10.64 -9.26
N GLU A 157 10.08 -9.76 -10.11
CA GLU A 157 10.43 -9.69 -11.52
C GLU A 157 10.76 -8.26 -11.94
N LYS A 158 11.79 -8.09 -12.80
CA LYS A 158 12.18 -6.80 -13.40
C LYS A 158 12.35 -5.66 -12.39
N CYS A 159 12.74 -5.98 -11.17
CA CYS A 159 13.02 -5.00 -10.14
C CYS A 159 14.48 -4.55 -10.23
N PHE A 160 14.73 -3.30 -9.87
CA PHE A 160 16.07 -2.69 -9.86
C PHE A 160 16.33 -2.08 -8.48
N GLY A 161 17.60 -1.85 -8.14
CA GLY A 161 17.98 -1.09 -6.95
C GLY A 161 19.06 -0.09 -7.31
N GLN A 162 19.11 1.04 -6.61
CA GLN A 162 20.22 1.99 -6.77
C GLN A 162 21.53 1.29 -6.43
N PHE A 163 22.30 0.94 -7.47
CA PHE A 163 23.73 0.76 -7.31
C PHE A 163 24.33 2.16 -7.27
N SER A 164 24.93 2.55 -6.15
CA SER A 164 26.05 3.48 -6.24
C SER A 164 27.13 2.75 -7.04
N GLU A 165 27.62 3.37 -8.11
CA GLU A 165 28.67 2.85 -9.01
C GLU A 165 30.02 2.51 -8.33
N GLU A 166 30.11 2.48 -7.00
CA GLU A 166 31.36 2.37 -6.23
C GLU A 166 31.69 0.97 -5.69
N GLN A 167 30.89 -0.08 -5.94
CA GLN A 167 31.22 -1.45 -5.46
C GLN A 167 31.79 -2.42 -6.50
N ILE A 168 32.31 -1.91 -7.64
CA ILE A 168 33.07 -2.73 -8.62
C ILE A 168 34.60 -2.64 -8.43
N ALA A 169 35.10 -1.95 -7.41
CA ALA A 169 36.55 -1.88 -7.18
C ALA A 169 36.96 -2.11 -5.71
N ALA A 170 37.08 -3.39 -5.32
CA ALA A 170 38.09 -3.89 -4.39
C ALA A 170 38.17 -5.42 -4.44
#